data_AF-A0A3A9J2U7-F1
#
_entry.id   AF-A0A3A9J2U7-F1
#
_cell.length_a   1.000
_cell.length_b   1.000
_cell.length_c   1.000
_cell.angle_alpha   90.00
_cell.angle_beta   90.00
_cell.angle_gamma   90.00
#
_symmetry.space_group_name_H-M   'P 1'
#
loop_
_entity.id
_entity.type
_entity.pdbx_description
1 polymer ?
#
loop_
_entity_poly.entity_id
_entity_poly.type
_entity_poly.pdbx_seq_one_letter_code
_entity_poly.pdbx_strand_id
1 'polypeptide(L)'
;TMLSEHRDMAAAKAFFRSAKSATGTTPDRVTTDGHGSYPRAIRSTLGQDVKHRTSAFKNNRLEQDHRGIKGRIRCMRGFKEFGAAERFCRGYDELRAFLRLRTRHNQHVSASRRRLLHLRRANVLLAILQAA
;
A
#
# COMPACT_ATOMS: atom_id res chain seq x y z
N THR A 1 7.01 -0.99 -3.28
CA THR A 1 6.32 -1.87 -2.31
C THR A 1 7.36 -2.66 -1.57
N MET A 2 7.16 -2.92 -0.27
CA MET A 2 8.03 -3.82 0.48
C MET A 2 7.31 -5.15 0.67
N LEU A 3 7.74 -6.17 -0.07
CA LEU A 3 7.24 -7.53 0.05
C LEU A 3 8.28 -8.36 0.83
N SER A 4 7.83 -9.29 1.66
CA SER A 4 8.71 -10.19 2.41
C SER A 4 8.16 -11.61 2.32
N GLU A 5 9.03 -12.59 2.15
CA GLU A 5 8.67 -14.02 2.14
C GLU A 5 8.10 -14.45 3.50
N HIS A 6 8.65 -13.88 4.56
CA HIS A 6 8.27 -14.20 5.93
C HIS A 6 7.54 -13.05 6.60
N ARG A 7 6.64 -13.40 7.50
CA ARG A 7 5.88 -12.47 8.34
C ARG A 7 6.50 -12.34 9.73
N ASP A 8 7.80 -12.15 9.79
CA ASP A 8 8.55 -12.13 11.06
C ASP A 8 8.73 -10.71 11.64
N MET A 9 9.53 -10.61 12.69
CA MET A 9 9.86 -9.34 13.34
C MET A 9 10.73 -8.43 12.46
N ALA A 10 11.65 -8.99 11.68
CA ALA A 10 12.54 -8.23 10.82
C ALA A 10 11.75 -7.56 9.69
N ALA A 11 10.88 -8.33 9.04
CA ALA A 11 9.93 -7.86 8.03
C ALA A 11 9.02 -6.76 8.59
N ALA A 12 8.44 -6.96 9.78
CA ALA A 12 7.60 -5.93 10.41
C ALA A 12 8.37 -4.62 10.67
N LYS A 13 9.61 -4.70 11.18
CA LYS A 13 10.45 -3.51 11.41
C LYS A 13 10.82 -2.80 10.13
N ALA A 14 11.26 -3.55 9.11
CA ALA A 14 11.59 -2.98 7.81
C ALA A 14 10.38 -2.25 7.20
N PHE A 15 9.18 -2.83 7.33
CA PHE A 15 7.95 -2.23 6.85
C PHE A 15 7.67 -0.89 7.51
N PHE A 16 7.70 -0.82 8.85
CA PHE A 16 7.42 0.43 9.57
C PHE A 16 8.50 1.51 9.35
N ARG A 17 9.77 1.13 9.19
CA ARG A 17 10.84 2.08 8.82
C ARG A 17 10.61 2.64 7.42
N SER A 18 10.32 1.77 6.45
CA SER A 18 10.02 2.18 5.07
C SER A 18 8.78 3.09 5.03
N ALA A 19 7.72 2.73 5.76
CA ALA A 19 6.52 3.54 5.88
C ALA A 19 6.81 4.93 6.46
N LYS A 20 7.57 5.02 7.55
CA LYS A 20 7.97 6.30 8.16
C LYS A 20 8.79 7.15 7.19
N SER A 21 9.73 6.53 6.47
CA SER A 21 10.54 7.22 5.45
C SER A 21 9.69 7.74 4.30
N ALA A 22 8.72 6.95 3.83
CA ALA A 22 7.86 7.31 2.71
C ALA A 22 6.82 8.38 3.06
N THR A 23 6.33 8.41 4.30
CA THR A 23 5.37 9.42 4.76
C THR A 23 6.04 10.68 5.31
N GLY A 24 7.29 10.58 5.76
CA GLY A 24 7.99 11.66 6.46
C GLY A 24 7.36 12.02 7.80
N THR A 25 6.53 11.16 8.39
CA THR A 25 5.77 11.46 9.61
C THR A 25 5.59 10.21 10.47
N THR A 26 5.74 10.39 11.79
CA THR A 26 5.37 9.38 12.79
C THR A 26 3.88 9.55 13.14
N PRO A 27 3.03 8.52 12.97
CA PRO A 27 1.62 8.63 13.33
C PRO A 27 1.40 8.47 14.83
N ASP A 28 0.38 9.13 15.38
CA ASP A 28 -0.04 8.90 16.78
C ASP A 28 -0.58 7.48 17.01
N ARG A 29 -1.11 6.85 15.95
CA ARG A 29 -1.83 5.58 16.03
C ARG A 29 -1.61 4.72 14.79
N VAL A 30 -1.41 3.42 15.00
CA VAL A 30 -1.29 2.42 13.93
C VAL A 30 -2.36 1.36 14.13
N THR A 31 -3.11 1.06 13.06
CA THR A 31 -4.12 -0.01 13.06
C THR A 31 -3.64 -1.18 12.20
N THR A 32 -3.74 -2.40 12.73
CA THR A 32 -3.35 -3.64 12.02
C THR A 32 -4.33 -4.77 12.33
N ASP A 33 -4.15 -5.92 11.67
CA ASP A 33 -4.85 -7.18 11.98
C ASP A 33 -4.41 -7.87 13.30
N GLY A 34 -3.38 -7.35 13.98
CA GLY A 34 -3.00 -7.80 15.32
C GLY A 34 -1.93 -8.89 15.36
N HIS A 35 -1.17 -9.08 14.28
CA HIS A 35 -0.05 -10.01 14.28
C HIS A 35 0.96 -9.75 15.41
N GLY A 36 1.43 -10.81 16.08
CA GLY A 36 2.21 -10.72 17.33
C GLY A 36 3.53 -9.95 17.22
N SER A 37 4.11 -9.85 16.01
CA SER A 37 5.33 -9.05 15.81
C SER A 37 5.10 -7.53 15.82
N TYR A 38 3.89 -7.06 15.51
CA TYR A 38 3.60 -5.65 15.28
C TYR A 38 3.73 -4.76 16.51
N PRO A 39 3.23 -5.11 17.72
CA PRO A 39 3.37 -4.24 18.88
C PRO A 39 4.82 -3.86 19.18
N ARG A 40 5.73 -4.85 19.14
CA ARG A 40 7.17 -4.62 19.38
C ARG A 40 7.82 -3.89 18.21
N ALA A 41 7.47 -4.23 16.97
CA ALA A 41 8.00 -3.54 15.79
C ALA A 41 7.63 -2.05 15.81
N ILE A 42 6.36 -1.71 16.06
CA ILE A 42 5.85 -0.34 16.19
C ILE A 42 6.63 0.42 17.26
N ARG A 43 6.72 -0.11 18.49
CA ARG A 43 7.46 0.55 19.59
C ARG A 43 8.92 0.82 19.23
N SER A 44 9.57 -0.14 18.56
CA SER A 44 10.99 -0.03 18.21
C SER A 44 11.30 0.84 16.99
N THR A 45 10.31 1.17 16.15
CA THR A 45 10.54 1.88 14.87
C THR A 45 9.81 3.22 14.78
N LEU A 46 8.62 3.31 15.36
CA LEU A 46 7.79 4.51 15.34
C LEU A 46 7.79 5.24 16.69
N GLY A 47 8.04 4.53 17.80
CA GLY A 47 8.15 5.11 19.14
C GLY A 47 7.17 4.49 20.14
N GLN A 48 7.41 4.72 21.44
CA GLN A 48 6.58 4.15 22.50
C GLN A 48 5.20 4.83 22.60
N ASP A 49 5.09 6.09 22.22
CA ASP A 49 3.84 6.87 22.29
C ASP A 49 2.82 6.50 21.21
N VAL A 50 3.24 5.72 20.21
CA VAL A 50 2.38 5.30 19.10
C VAL A 50 1.39 4.23 19.57
N LYS A 51 0.10 4.60 19.60
CA LYS A 51 -0.97 3.68 20.04
C LYS A 51 -1.25 2.64 18.97
N HIS A 52 -0.99 1.38 19.29
CA HIS A 52 -1.39 0.25 18.46
C HIS A 52 -2.87 -0.09 18.66
N ARG A 53 -3.60 -0.31 17.57
CA ARG A 53 -5.01 -0.69 17.57
C ARG A 53 -5.24 -1.93 16.71
N THR A 54 -6.05 -2.83 17.23
CA THR A 54 -6.51 -4.04 16.54
C THR A 54 -8.03 -4.00 16.50
N SER A 55 -8.59 -3.56 15.38
CA SER A 55 -10.04 -3.46 15.20
C SER A 55 -10.39 -3.92 13.80
N ALA A 56 -11.17 -5.00 13.72
CA ALA A 56 -11.61 -5.57 12.45
C ALA A 56 -12.27 -4.51 11.55
N PHE A 57 -13.18 -3.71 12.13
CA PHE A 57 -13.84 -2.63 11.39
C PHE A 57 -12.86 -1.57 10.86
N LYS A 58 -11.89 -1.12 11.67
CA LYS A 58 -10.89 -0.14 11.21
C LYS A 58 -9.94 -0.75 10.18
N ASN A 59 -9.74 -2.06 10.21
CA ASN A 59 -8.94 -2.79 9.23
C ASN A 59 -9.61 -2.86 7.84
N ASN A 60 -10.93 -2.66 7.75
CA ASN A 60 -11.67 -2.68 6.48
C ASN A 60 -11.09 -1.72 5.43
N ARG A 61 -10.54 -0.57 5.85
CA ARG A 61 -9.90 0.37 4.92
C ARG A 61 -8.63 -0.22 4.29
N LEU A 62 -7.83 -0.94 5.07
CA LEU A 62 -6.65 -1.63 4.57
C LEU A 62 -7.06 -2.79 3.65
N GLU A 63 -8.06 -3.58 4.06
CA GLU A 63 -8.60 -4.66 3.22
C GLU A 63 -9.18 -4.16 1.90
N GLN A 64 -9.82 -2.98 1.89
CA GLN A 64 -10.32 -2.34 0.68
C GLN A 64 -9.18 -1.89 -0.24
N ASP A 65 -8.09 -1.34 0.31
CA ASP A 65 -6.92 -0.96 -0.48
C ASP A 65 -6.29 -2.19 -1.16
N HIS A 66 -6.25 -3.33 -0.47
CA HIS A 66 -5.76 -4.61 -1.00
C HIS A 66 -6.65 -5.24 -2.09
N ARG A 67 -7.91 -4.81 -2.26
CA ARG A 67 -8.81 -5.43 -3.25
C ARG A 67 -8.30 -5.31 -4.68
N GLY A 68 -7.61 -4.22 -5.01
CA GLY A 68 -7.05 -4.01 -6.35
C GLY A 68 -6.06 -5.11 -6.72
N ILE A 69 -5.07 -5.33 -5.86
CA ILE A 69 -4.04 -6.35 -6.09
C ILE A 69 -4.61 -7.77 -5.97
N LYS A 70 -5.45 -8.05 -4.95
CA LYS A 70 -6.12 -9.35 -4.78
C LYS A 70 -6.97 -9.71 -6.00
N GLY A 71 -7.66 -8.74 -6.61
CA GLY A 71 -8.46 -8.93 -7.81
C GLY A 71 -7.64 -9.38 -9.02
N ARG A 72 -6.45 -8.79 -9.22
CA ARG A 72 -5.53 -9.20 -10.30
C ARG A 72 -4.96 -10.58 -10.06
N ILE A 73 -4.50 -10.86 -8.84
CA ILE A 73 -3.86 -12.12 -8.48
C ILE A 73 -4.85 -13.30 -8.53
N ARG A 74 -6.12 -13.06 -8.20
CA ARG A 74 -7.15 -14.11 -8.17
C ARG A 74 -7.30 -14.82 -9.52
N CYS A 75 -7.32 -14.07 -10.62
CA CYS A 75 -7.42 -14.63 -11.97
C CYS A 75 -6.17 -15.42 -12.39
N MET A 76 -5.01 -15.09 -11.82
CA MET A 76 -3.73 -15.72 -12.11
C MET A 76 -3.45 -16.97 -11.25
N ARG A 77 -4.37 -17.34 -10.33
CA ARG A 77 -4.21 -18.46 -9.38
C ARG A 77 -2.97 -18.33 -8.47
N GLY A 78 -2.70 -17.10 -8.03
CA GLY A 78 -1.57 -16.81 -7.14
C GLY A 78 -0.22 -16.76 -7.85
N PHE A 79 0.80 -16.21 -7.19
CA PHE A 79 2.18 -16.28 -7.67
C PHE A 79 2.79 -17.64 -7.39
N LYS A 80 3.63 -18.13 -8.31
CA LYS A 80 4.34 -19.42 -8.16
C LYS A 80 5.75 -19.26 -7.60
N GLU A 81 6.26 -18.04 -7.58
CA GLU A 81 7.60 -17.69 -7.14
C GLU A 81 7.56 -16.31 -6.45
N PHE A 82 8.38 -16.13 -5.41
CA PHE A 82 8.47 -14.86 -4.71
C PHE A 82 8.98 -13.72 -5.59
N GLY A 83 10.00 -13.96 -6.42
CA GLY A 83 10.53 -12.94 -7.32
C GLY A 83 9.48 -12.43 -8.32
N ALA A 84 8.59 -13.31 -8.80
CA ALA A 84 7.45 -12.91 -9.62
C ALA A 84 6.44 -12.04 -8.85
N ALA A 85 6.16 -12.40 -7.59
CA ALA A 85 5.30 -11.61 -6.71
C ALA A 85 5.90 -10.22 -6.45
N GLU A 86 7.19 -10.13 -6.18
CA GLU A 86 7.89 -8.88 -5.92
C GLU A 86 7.84 -7.94 -7.13
N ARG A 87 8.25 -8.43 -8.31
CA ARG A 87 8.21 -7.64 -9.56
C ARG A 87 6.80 -7.15 -9.88
N PHE A 88 5.81 -8.02 -9.76
CA PHE A 88 4.42 -7.66 -10.00
C PHE A 88 3.92 -6.61 -8.99
N CYS A 89 4.09 -6.85 -7.69
CA CYS A 89 3.61 -5.93 -6.65
C CYS A 89 4.23 -4.54 -6.82
N ARG A 90 5.54 -4.49 -7.11
CA ARG A 90 6.25 -3.23 -7.35
C ARG A 90 5.66 -2.47 -8.55
N GLY A 91 5.62 -3.09 -9.73
CA GLY A 91 5.12 -2.43 -10.94
C GLY A 91 3.64 -2.06 -10.84
N TYR A 92 2.82 -2.94 -10.26
CA TYR A 92 1.39 -2.69 -10.06
C TYR A 92 1.15 -1.51 -9.12
N ASP A 93 1.86 -1.44 -7.99
CA ASP A 93 1.69 -0.35 -7.04
C ASP A 93 2.21 0.99 -7.55
N GLU A 94 3.33 1.00 -8.30
CA GLU A 94 3.84 2.21 -8.97
C GLU A 94 2.81 2.75 -9.97
N LEU A 95 2.30 1.89 -10.85
CA LEU A 95 1.25 2.22 -11.82
C LEU A 95 -0.03 2.71 -11.11
N ARG A 96 -0.47 1.98 -10.09
CA ARG A 96 -1.67 2.33 -9.30
C ARG A 96 -1.49 3.67 -8.61
N ALA A 97 -0.33 3.94 -8.00
CA ALA A 97 -0.05 5.19 -7.31
C ALA A 97 -0.03 6.38 -8.28
N PHE A 98 0.54 6.19 -9.47
CA PHE A 98 0.56 7.20 -10.53
C PHE A 98 -0.85 7.53 -11.03
N LEU A 99 -1.66 6.52 -11.35
CA LEU A 99 -3.02 6.71 -11.87
C LEU A 99 -4.05 7.12 -10.79
N ARG A 100 -3.76 6.85 -9.51
CA ARG A 100 -4.68 7.16 -8.40
C ARG A 100 -4.76 8.65 -8.12
N LEU A 101 -5.98 9.17 -8.17
CA LEU A 101 -6.26 10.52 -7.70
C LEU A 101 -6.03 10.60 -6.18
N ARG A 102 -5.21 11.57 -5.74
CA ARG A 102 -5.02 11.85 -4.32
C ARG A 102 -6.16 12.75 -3.85
N THR A 103 -7.16 12.15 -3.22
CA THR A 103 -8.26 12.87 -2.57
C THR A 103 -8.16 12.75 -1.06
N ARG A 104 -8.65 13.75 -0.33
CA ARG A 104 -8.89 13.63 1.11
C ARG A 104 -10.03 12.64 1.37
N HIS A 105 -10.08 12.11 2.59
CA HIS A 105 -11.19 11.26 3.02
C HIS A 105 -12.52 12.01 2.88
N ASN A 106 -13.55 11.35 2.33
CA ASN A 106 -14.86 11.94 2.02
C ASN A 106 -14.83 13.16 1.08
N GLN A 107 -13.72 13.43 0.40
CA GLN A 107 -13.69 14.48 -0.62
C GLN A 107 -14.45 14.00 -1.86
N HIS A 108 -15.58 14.66 -2.15
CA HIS A 108 -16.32 14.41 -3.37
C HIS A 108 -15.53 14.89 -4.59
N VAL A 109 -15.45 14.02 -5.60
CA VAL A 109 -14.92 14.34 -6.93
C VAL A 109 -15.87 13.73 -7.94
N SER A 110 -16.39 14.54 -8.88
CA SER A 110 -17.31 14.03 -9.89
C SER A 110 -16.69 12.92 -10.73
N ALA A 111 -17.52 12.01 -11.25
CA ALA A 111 -17.06 10.94 -12.13
C ALA A 111 -16.36 11.49 -13.39
N SER A 112 -16.89 12.58 -13.96
CA SER A 112 -16.30 13.28 -15.10
C SER A 112 -14.89 13.79 -14.80
N ARG A 113 -14.68 14.45 -13.66
CA ARG A 113 -13.37 14.94 -13.23
C ARG A 113 -12.38 13.81 -12.97
N ARG A 114 -12.83 12.71 -12.34
CA ARG A 114 -11.99 11.51 -12.15
C ARG A 114 -11.54 10.93 -13.48
N ARG A 115 -12.47 10.78 -14.45
CA ARG A 115 -12.17 10.27 -15.80
C ARG A 115 -11.17 11.15 -16.53
N LEU A 116 -11.39 12.47 -16.53
CA LEU A 116 -10.49 13.43 -17.18
C LEU A 116 -9.06 13.33 -16.63
N LEU A 117 -8.91 13.33 -15.30
CA LEU A 117 -7.59 13.24 -14.66
C LEU A 117 -6.92 11.89 -14.91
N HIS A 118 -7.69 10.80 -14.91
CA HIS A 118 -7.19 9.47 -15.21
C HIS A 118 -6.65 9.38 -16.64
N LEU A 119 -7.41 9.85 -17.64
CA LEU A 119 -6.99 9.83 -19.04
C LEU A 119 -5.76 10.71 -19.29
N ARG A 120 -5.72 11.91 -18.70
CA ARG A 120 -4.53 12.79 -18.79
C ARG A 120 -3.28 12.10 -18.26
N ARG A 121 -3.37 11.44 -17.10
CA ARG A 121 -2.24 10.70 -16.54
C ARG A 121 -1.89 9.48 -17.39
N ALA A 122 -2.88 8.72 -17.85
CA ALA A 122 -2.65 7.57 -18.72
C ALA A 122 -1.88 7.96 -19.99
N ASN A 123 -2.21 9.10 -20.61
CA ASN A 123 -1.47 9.60 -21.77
C ASN A 123 -0.01 9.93 -21.45
N VAL A 124 0.26 10.58 -20.30
CA VAL A 124 1.63 10.84 -19.85
C VAL A 124 2.40 9.54 -19.64
N LEU A 125 1.77 8.55 -19.00
CA LEU A 125 2.39 7.25 -18.80
C LEU A 125 2.71 6.55 -20.12
N LEU A 126 1.78 6.55 -21.08
CA LEU A 126 2.00 5.96 -22.39
C LEU A 126 3.18 6.63 -23.10
N ALA A 127 3.29 7.95 -23.03
CA ALA A 127 4.43 8.68 -23.59
C ALA A 127 5.76 8.29 -22.93
N ILE A 128 5.79 8.14 -21.60
CA ILE A 128 6.99 7.66 -20.87
C ILE A 128 7.37 6.24 -21.33
N LEU A 129 6.39 5.34 -21.47
CA LEU A 129 6.63 3.95 -21.89
C LEU A 129 7.07 3.83 -23.35
N GLN A 130 6.69 4.78 -24.21
CA GLN A 130 7.14 4.82 -25.62
C GLN A 130 8.55 5.39 -25.77
N ALA A 131 9.02 6.15 -24.79
CA ALA A 131 10.34 6.78 -24.79
C ALA A 131 11.42 5.96 -24.05
N ALA A 132 11.05 4.84 -23.44
CA ALA A 132 11.92 3.92 -22.72
C ALA A 132 12.28 2.71 -23.59
#